data_AF-A0A927PWV7-F1
#
_entry.id   AF-A0A927PWV7-F1
#
_cell.length_a   1.000
_cell.length_b   1.000
_cell.length_c   1.000
_cell.angle_alpha   90.00
_cell.angle_beta   90.00
_cell.angle_gamma   90.00
#
_symmetry.space_group_name_H-M   'P 1'
#
loop_
_entity.id
_entity.type
_entity.pdbx_description
1 polymer ?
#
loop_
_entity_poly.entity_id
_entity_poly.type
_entity_poly.pdbx_seq_one_letter_code
_entity_poly.pdbx_strand_id
1 'polypeptide(L)'
;MPDLMTPPTPLVADTTGSSETFHKLRSYDIDPEDQELATSISHFDPHATPSPIEIEGDFRAPARLTARALPDAMRREVELKIVGMPAGESRDQKEHEFTVAALRQNSLGVRVRLGLGAGANQYQRETFALQRDLEKVEADAAEIMNSLNEVVRLDVTGVDPVTGEQLTKTVYRVEGDNRRGLELRHADLMRKLAALEGIEGERRLKRALFEAVESAKQSQAQVARMSKARAMADEILEREEVEHLAAAFAANRRHHIG
;
A
#
# COMPACT_ATOMS: atom_id res chain seq x y z
N MET A 1 -34.67 -4.72 66.60
CA MET A 1 -34.66 -5.50 65.35
C MET A 1 -33.54 -4.95 64.48
N PRO A 2 -32.30 -5.47 64.59
CA PRO A 2 -31.22 -5.10 63.69
C PRO A 2 -31.30 -5.97 62.43
N ASP A 3 -31.30 -5.31 61.28
CA ASP A 3 -31.32 -5.92 59.95
C ASP A 3 -29.97 -6.59 59.68
N LEU A 4 -30.01 -7.88 59.34
CA LEU A 4 -28.83 -8.71 59.12
C LEU A 4 -28.19 -8.34 57.78
N MET A 5 -27.03 -7.68 57.85
CA MET A 5 -26.12 -7.50 56.72
C MET A 5 -25.76 -8.87 56.12
N THR A 6 -26.28 -9.15 54.93
CA THR A 6 -25.82 -10.26 54.09
C THR A 6 -24.52 -9.84 53.41
N PRO A 7 -23.42 -10.60 53.51
CA PRO A 7 -22.20 -10.26 52.79
C PRO A 7 -22.42 -10.42 51.27
N PRO A 8 -21.83 -9.54 50.43
CA PRO A 8 -21.97 -9.65 48.99
C PRO A 8 -21.33 -10.96 48.50
N THR A 9 -22.07 -11.66 47.65
CA THR A 9 -21.64 -12.91 47.02
C THR A 9 -20.35 -12.66 46.24
N PRO A 10 -19.30 -13.50 46.39
CA PRO A 10 -18.09 -13.35 45.58
C PRO A 10 -18.43 -13.53 44.11
N LEU A 11 -17.94 -12.61 43.26
CA LEU A 11 -18.02 -12.73 41.81
C LEU A 11 -17.24 -13.98 41.38
N VAL A 12 -17.96 -15.07 41.15
CA VAL A 12 -17.42 -16.25 40.47
C VAL A 12 -17.40 -15.92 38.99
N ALA A 13 -16.22 -15.90 38.38
CA ALA A 13 -16.11 -15.77 36.93
C ALA A 13 -16.89 -16.92 36.28
N ASP A 14 -17.89 -16.58 35.47
CA ASP A 14 -18.61 -17.55 34.65
C ASP A 14 -17.63 -18.12 33.61
N THR A 15 -17.04 -19.27 33.94
CA THR A 15 -16.17 -20.03 33.03
C THR A 15 -16.94 -21.04 32.20
N THR A 16 -18.28 -21.00 32.24
CA THR A 16 -19.19 -21.92 31.55
C THR A 16 -19.96 -21.28 30.39
N GLY A 17 -19.73 -19.98 30.13
CA GLY A 17 -20.23 -19.31 28.93
C GLY A 17 -19.67 -19.89 27.64
N SER A 18 -20.43 -20.75 26.97
CA SER A 18 -20.45 -21.00 25.51
C SER A 18 -19.10 -20.85 24.78
N SER A 19 -18.27 -21.90 24.82
CA SER A 19 -16.97 -21.95 24.15
C SER A 19 -17.01 -22.07 22.62
N GLU A 20 -18.19 -22.20 21.99
CA GLU A 20 -18.31 -22.39 20.53
C GLU A 20 -18.39 -21.09 19.71
N THR A 21 -18.70 -19.96 20.36
CA THR A 21 -18.74 -18.62 19.73
C THR A 21 -17.67 -17.67 20.29
N PHE A 22 -16.65 -18.19 20.98
CA PHE A 22 -15.41 -17.42 21.13
C PHE A 22 -14.78 -17.34 19.75
N HIS A 23 -14.78 -16.12 19.20
CA HIS A 23 -14.10 -15.71 17.98
C HIS A 23 -12.87 -16.57 17.70
N LYS A 24 -13.01 -17.64 16.92
CA LYS A 24 -11.85 -18.29 16.31
C LYS A 24 -11.24 -17.20 15.46
N LEU A 25 -10.13 -16.64 15.94
CA LEU A 25 -9.32 -15.71 15.17
C LEU A 25 -9.12 -16.38 13.81
N ARG A 26 -9.72 -15.81 12.76
CA ARG A 26 -9.63 -16.36 11.41
C ARG A 26 -8.14 -16.42 11.09
N SER A 27 -7.62 -17.63 10.88
CA SER A 27 -6.24 -17.79 10.43
C SER A 27 -6.14 -17.19 9.03
N TYR A 28 -5.12 -16.37 8.81
CA TYR A 28 -4.80 -15.83 7.48
C TYR A 28 -3.70 -16.67 6.82
N ASP A 29 -3.57 -17.91 7.25
CA ASP A 29 -2.62 -18.85 6.68
C ASP A 29 -3.15 -19.30 5.32
N ILE A 30 -2.25 -19.29 4.34
CA ILE A 30 -2.56 -19.65 2.96
C ILE A 30 -2.31 -21.15 2.80
N ASP A 31 -3.30 -21.85 2.25
CA ASP A 31 -3.20 -23.29 1.99
C ASP A 31 -1.96 -23.59 1.14
N PRO A 32 -1.26 -24.72 1.38
CA PRO A 32 -0.06 -25.08 0.63
C PRO A 32 -0.27 -25.10 -0.89
N GLU A 33 -1.47 -25.48 -1.34
CA GLU A 33 -1.86 -25.51 -2.76
C GLU A 33 -1.96 -24.11 -3.39
N ASP A 34 -2.22 -23.08 -2.59
CA ASP A 34 -2.39 -21.70 -3.05
C ASP A 34 -1.09 -20.88 -2.97
N GLN A 35 0.03 -21.48 -2.54
CA GLN A 35 1.27 -20.74 -2.28
C GLN A 35 1.92 -20.17 -3.54
N GLU A 36 1.80 -20.84 -4.68
CA GLU A 36 2.28 -20.31 -5.96
C GLU A 36 1.49 -19.07 -6.38
N LEU A 37 0.17 -19.10 -6.21
CA LEU A 37 -0.71 -17.97 -6.48
C LEU A 37 -0.39 -16.81 -5.52
N ALA A 38 -0.24 -17.09 -4.22
CA ALA A 38 0.15 -16.09 -3.23
C ALA A 38 1.51 -15.44 -3.57
N THR A 39 2.49 -16.23 -4.00
CA THR A 39 3.81 -15.77 -4.42
C THR A 39 3.71 -14.87 -5.65
N SER A 40 2.87 -15.23 -6.62
CA SER A 40 2.64 -14.40 -7.80
C SER A 40 1.98 -13.05 -7.47
N ILE A 41 1.07 -13.04 -6.49
CA ILE A 41 0.40 -11.82 -6.02
C ILE A 41 1.39 -10.93 -5.25
N SER A 42 2.27 -11.53 -4.45
CA SER A 42 3.23 -10.77 -3.63
C SER A 42 4.40 -10.20 -4.43
N HIS A 43 4.84 -10.86 -5.49
CA HIS A 43 5.92 -10.41 -6.39
C HIS A 43 5.43 -9.48 -7.50
N PHE A 44 4.56 -8.52 -7.18
CA PHE A 44 4.09 -7.55 -8.15
C PHE A 44 5.12 -6.42 -8.36
N ASP A 45 5.18 -5.85 -9.57
CA ASP A 45 5.93 -4.62 -9.82
C ASP A 45 5.10 -3.39 -9.39
N PRO A 46 5.53 -2.60 -8.39
CA PRO A 46 4.83 -1.41 -7.95
C PRO A 46 4.58 -0.38 -9.05
N HIS A 47 5.45 -0.30 -10.07
CA HIS A 47 5.29 0.64 -11.19
C HIS A 47 4.24 0.18 -12.21
N ALA A 48 4.05 -1.14 -12.34
CA ALA A 48 3.05 -1.75 -13.22
C ALA A 48 1.66 -1.83 -12.59
N THR A 49 1.49 -1.41 -11.34
CA THR A 49 0.19 -1.42 -10.67
C THR A 49 -0.81 -0.48 -11.36
N PRO A 50 -2.12 -0.74 -11.26
CA PRO A 50 -3.14 0.17 -11.77
C PRO A 50 -3.05 1.57 -11.15
N SER A 51 -2.93 2.58 -12.00
CA SER A 51 -2.89 3.99 -11.59
C SER A 51 -4.31 4.51 -11.40
N PRO A 52 -4.57 5.39 -10.40
CA PRO A 52 -5.83 6.13 -10.33
C PRO A 52 -5.90 7.27 -11.36
N ILE A 53 -4.74 7.67 -11.93
CA ILE A 53 -4.64 8.70 -12.96
C ILE A 53 -4.59 8.00 -14.32
N GLU A 54 -5.56 8.31 -15.16
CA GLU A 54 -5.54 8.01 -16.58
C GLU A 54 -4.93 9.20 -17.32
N ILE A 55 -3.95 8.94 -18.19
CA ILE A 55 -3.38 9.99 -19.06
C ILE A 55 -4.20 9.99 -20.33
N GLU A 56 -5.02 11.03 -20.53
CA GLU A 56 -5.72 11.24 -21.80
C GLU A 56 -4.74 11.78 -22.86
N GLY A 57 -4.56 11.04 -23.95
CA GLY A 57 -3.82 11.45 -25.14
C GLY A 57 -2.57 10.62 -25.47
N ASP A 58 -2.06 10.80 -26.69
CA ASP A 58 -0.84 10.13 -27.18
C ASP A 58 0.41 10.79 -26.60
N PHE A 59 0.80 10.41 -25.39
CA PHE A 59 2.09 10.84 -24.83
C PHE A 59 3.24 10.10 -25.54
N ARG A 60 4.00 10.83 -26.37
CA ARG A 60 5.27 10.34 -26.91
C ARG A 60 6.42 10.77 -26.02
N ALA A 61 6.93 9.83 -25.22
CA ALA A 61 8.14 10.06 -24.46
C ALA A 61 9.31 10.34 -25.43
N PRO A 62 10.12 11.39 -25.21
CA PRO A 62 11.32 11.61 -26.01
C PRO A 62 12.30 10.47 -25.78
N ALA A 63 13.08 10.13 -26.82
CA ALA A 63 14.06 9.04 -26.76
C ALA A 63 15.14 9.23 -25.67
N ARG A 64 15.40 10.49 -25.27
CA ARG A 64 16.23 10.84 -24.12
C ARG A 64 15.53 11.88 -23.26
N LEU A 65 15.38 11.56 -21.99
CA LEU A 65 14.92 12.48 -20.95
C LEU A 65 16.12 13.18 -20.33
N THR A 66 16.02 14.50 -20.14
CA THR A 66 17.02 15.34 -19.48
C THR A 66 16.44 15.95 -18.22
N ALA A 67 17.29 16.44 -17.31
CA ALA A 67 16.86 17.02 -16.04
C ALA A 67 15.91 18.22 -16.22
N ARG A 68 15.95 18.88 -17.39
CA ARG A 68 15.04 19.98 -17.76
C ARG A 68 13.57 19.57 -17.87
N ALA A 69 13.29 18.28 -18.10
CA ALA A 69 11.93 17.76 -18.11
C ALA A 69 11.33 17.62 -16.69
N LEU A 70 12.14 17.80 -15.65
CA LEU A 70 11.73 17.66 -14.26
C LEU A 70 11.32 19.02 -13.65
N PRO A 71 10.42 19.01 -12.64
CA PRO A 71 10.20 20.15 -11.77
C PRO A 71 11.49 20.62 -11.08
N ASP A 72 11.57 21.90 -10.74
CA ASP A 72 12.78 22.55 -10.23
C ASP A 72 13.46 21.81 -9.05
N ALA A 73 12.67 21.28 -8.11
CA ALA A 73 13.20 20.56 -6.95
C ALA A 73 13.93 19.27 -7.37
N MET A 74 13.28 18.45 -8.21
CA MET A 74 13.86 17.18 -8.70
C MET A 74 15.00 17.42 -9.69
N ARG A 75 14.90 18.48 -10.50
CA ARG A 75 15.96 18.88 -11.43
C ARG A 75 17.27 19.14 -10.68
N ARG A 76 17.22 19.88 -9.57
CA ARG A 76 18.40 20.18 -8.74
C ARG A 76 19.07 18.92 -8.23
N GLU A 77 18.31 17.91 -7.81
CA GLU A 77 18.88 16.64 -7.34
C GLU A 77 19.61 15.87 -8.45
N VAL A 78 19.04 15.83 -9.65
CA VAL A 78 19.70 15.21 -10.80
C VAL A 78 20.94 15.99 -11.20
N GLU A 79 20.85 17.32 -11.24
CA GLU A 79 21.97 18.21 -11.54
C GLU A 79 23.12 18.00 -10.56
N LEU A 80 22.85 17.92 -9.25
CA LEU A 80 23.85 17.62 -8.23
C LEU A 80 24.55 16.27 -8.45
N LYS A 81 23.83 15.25 -8.91
CA LYS A 81 24.41 13.92 -9.20
C LYS A 81 25.34 13.91 -10.42
N ILE A 82 25.19 14.87 -11.33
CA ILE A 82 26.03 14.99 -12.54
C ILE A 82 27.08 16.10 -12.43
N VAL A 83 27.13 16.83 -11.32
CA VAL A 83 28.20 17.82 -11.06
C VAL A 83 29.56 17.11 -11.07
N GLY A 84 30.51 17.67 -11.81
CA GLY A 84 31.87 17.13 -11.93
C GLY A 84 32.04 16.04 -12.99
N MET A 85 30.98 15.61 -13.67
CA MET A 85 31.10 14.70 -14.81
C MET A 85 31.50 15.46 -16.08
N PRO A 86 32.53 15.02 -16.83
CA PRO A 86 32.92 15.67 -18.08
C PRO A 86 31.79 15.58 -19.12
N ALA A 87 31.63 16.63 -19.93
CA ALA A 87 30.62 16.64 -20.99
C ALA A 87 30.92 15.54 -22.03
N GLY A 88 29.89 14.81 -22.44
CA GLY A 88 29.99 13.72 -23.41
C GLY A 88 28.88 12.69 -23.25
N GLU A 89 28.91 11.66 -24.09
CA GLU A 89 27.84 10.64 -24.15
C GLU A 89 27.61 9.91 -22.82
N SER A 90 28.68 9.69 -22.04
CA SER A 90 28.56 9.08 -20.71
C SER A 90 27.77 9.95 -19.73
N ARG A 91 27.95 11.27 -19.78
CA ARG A 91 27.20 12.21 -18.95
C ARG A 91 25.73 12.26 -19.36
N ASP A 92 25.46 12.27 -20.66
CA ASP A 92 24.08 12.30 -21.18
C ASP A 92 23.32 11.00 -20.80
N GLN A 93 23.99 9.85 -20.87
CA GLN A 93 23.41 8.57 -20.43
C GLN A 93 23.12 8.58 -18.92
N LYS A 94 24.05 9.09 -18.10
CA LYS A 94 23.84 9.20 -16.65
C LYS A 94 22.73 10.19 -16.29
N GLU A 95 22.67 11.33 -16.96
CA GLU A 95 21.58 12.29 -16.79
C GLU A 95 20.23 11.63 -17.12
N HIS A 96 20.16 10.85 -18.20
CA HIS A 96 18.95 10.11 -18.55
C HIS A 96 18.55 9.09 -17.47
N GLU A 97 19.49 8.25 -17.03
CA GLU A 97 19.27 7.26 -15.96
C GLU A 97 18.73 7.92 -14.69
N PHE A 98 19.37 8.99 -14.22
CA PHE A 98 18.95 9.72 -13.02
C PHE A 98 17.60 10.41 -13.20
N THR A 99 17.33 10.96 -14.38
CA THR A 99 16.04 11.58 -14.69
C THR A 99 14.91 10.56 -14.66
N VAL A 100 15.11 9.39 -15.28
CA VAL A 100 14.13 8.28 -15.26
C VAL A 100 13.92 7.77 -13.83
N ALA A 101 15.00 7.61 -13.05
CA ALA A 101 14.90 7.19 -11.66
C ALA A 101 14.08 8.19 -10.82
N ALA A 102 14.32 9.49 -11.00
CA ALA A 102 13.56 10.53 -10.31
C ALA A 102 12.06 10.51 -10.68
N LEU A 103 11.73 10.37 -11.98
CA LEU A 103 10.34 10.23 -12.43
C LEU A 103 9.67 8.98 -11.84
N ARG A 104 10.36 7.85 -11.83
CA ARG A 104 9.87 6.60 -11.25
C ARG A 104 9.59 6.75 -9.76
N GLN A 105 10.51 7.33 -9.00
CA GLN A 105 10.32 7.59 -7.57
C GLN A 105 9.13 8.51 -7.32
N ASN A 106 9.02 9.61 -8.07
CA ASN A 106 7.88 10.51 -7.95
C ASN A 106 6.55 9.81 -8.30
N SER A 107 6.53 8.98 -9.34
CA SER A 107 5.33 8.21 -9.73
C SER A 107 4.86 7.28 -8.61
N LEU A 108 5.78 6.64 -7.88
CA LEU A 108 5.44 5.81 -6.72
C LEU A 108 4.91 6.67 -5.58
N GLY A 109 5.59 7.78 -5.25
CA GLY A 109 5.12 8.70 -4.20
C GLY A 109 3.74 9.30 -4.50
N VAL A 110 3.39 9.50 -5.77
CA VAL A 110 2.04 9.90 -6.17
C VAL A 110 1.03 8.76 -5.95
N ARG A 111 1.37 7.52 -6.32
CA ARG A 111 0.51 6.34 -6.10
C ARG A 111 0.30 6.05 -4.62
N VAL A 112 1.31 6.22 -3.78
CA VAL A 112 1.18 6.09 -2.31
C VAL A 112 0.18 7.11 -1.77
N ARG A 113 0.28 8.38 -2.20
CA ARG A 113 -0.59 9.45 -1.70
C ARG A 113 -2.02 9.36 -2.23
N LEU A 114 -2.20 9.08 -3.52
CA LEU A 114 -3.52 9.06 -4.17
C LEU A 114 -4.21 7.69 -4.10
N GLY A 115 -3.47 6.62 -3.79
CA GLY A 115 -3.96 5.25 -3.83
C GLY A 115 -3.82 4.62 -5.23
N LEU A 116 -4.35 3.41 -5.37
CA LEU A 116 -4.32 2.64 -6.61
C LEU A 116 -5.66 2.68 -7.35
N GLY A 117 -5.61 2.43 -8.66
CA GLY A 117 -6.79 2.33 -9.52
C GLY A 117 -7.67 1.10 -9.23
N ALA A 118 -8.86 1.08 -9.83
CA ALA A 118 -9.88 0.04 -9.57
C ALA A 118 -9.42 -1.40 -9.86
N GLY A 119 -8.48 -1.59 -10.80
CA GLY A 119 -7.93 -2.91 -11.14
C GLY A 119 -6.96 -3.50 -10.11
N ALA A 120 -6.54 -2.75 -9.09
CA ALA A 120 -5.57 -3.25 -8.11
C ALA A 120 -6.22 -4.27 -7.16
N ASN A 121 -5.51 -5.36 -6.89
CA ASN A 121 -5.95 -6.37 -5.93
C ASN A 121 -5.81 -5.87 -4.48
N GLN A 122 -6.37 -6.62 -3.54
CA GLN A 122 -6.42 -6.22 -2.12
C GLN A 122 -5.03 -6.12 -1.49
N TYR A 123 -4.11 -7.03 -1.83
CA TYR A 123 -2.74 -7.00 -1.35
C TYR A 123 -2.01 -5.73 -1.79
N GLN A 124 -2.06 -5.40 -3.08
CA GLN A 124 -1.46 -4.20 -3.64
C GLN A 124 -2.01 -2.93 -2.99
N ARG A 125 -3.33 -2.85 -2.80
CA ARG A 125 -3.97 -1.71 -2.14
C ARG A 125 -3.46 -1.54 -0.71
N GLU A 126 -3.37 -2.63 0.05
CA GLU A 126 -2.87 -2.58 1.43
C GLU A 126 -1.39 -2.22 1.49
N THR A 127 -0.55 -2.70 0.55
CA THR A 127 0.87 -2.31 0.49
C THR A 127 1.03 -0.79 0.34
N PHE A 128 0.31 -0.17 -0.58
CA PHE A 128 0.38 1.29 -0.76
C PHE A 128 -0.28 2.05 0.39
N ALA A 129 -1.35 1.51 0.99
CA ALA A 129 -1.99 2.11 2.16
C ALA A 129 -1.06 2.11 3.37
N LEU A 130 -0.35 1.00 3.63
CA LEU A 130 0.64 0.88 4.68
C LEU A 130 1.79 1.87 4.49
N GLN A 131 2.32 1.98 3.25
CA GLN A 131 3.36 2.95 2.94
C GLN A 131 2.90 4.39 3.19
N ARG A 132 1.64 4.72 2.84
CA ARG A 132 1.06 6.05 3.11
C ARG A 132 0.93 6.33 4.59
N ASP A 133 0.51 5.33 5.38
CA ASP A 133 0.40 5.45 6.82
C ASP A 133 1.78 5.67 7.46
N LEU A 134 2.81 4.97 6.98
CA LEU A 134 4.21 5.17 7.39
C LEU A 134 4.68 6.59 7.09
N GLU A 135 4.55 7.05 5.83
CA GLU A 135 4.95 8.40 5.42
C GLU A 135 4.28 9.49 6.26
N LYS A 136 3.00 9.30 6.61
CA LYS A 136 2.26 10.24 7.45
C LYS A 136 2.81 10.27 8.87
N VAL A 137 3.05 9.11 9.48
CA VAL A 137 3.58 9.03 10.85
C VAL A 137 5.00 9.60 10.93
N GLU A 138 5.83 9.32 9.93
CA GLU A 138 7.17 9.89 9.80
C GLU A 138 7.14 11.42 9.66
N ALA A 139 6.26 11.94 8.81
CA ALA A 139 6.10 13.39 8.64
C ALA A 139 5.65 14.07 9.94
N ASP A 140 4.66 13.51 10.64
CA ASP A 140 4.18 14.01 11.92
C ASP A 140 5.30 13.96 12.99
N ALA A 141 6.12 12.90 13.00
CA ALA A 141 7.23 12.75 13.95
C ALA A 141 8.33 13.78 13.66
N ALA A 142 8.68 13.98 12.38
CA ALA A 142 9.66 14.97 11.95
C ALA A 142 9.22 16.40 12.28
N GLU A 143 7.94 16.74 12.11
CA GLU A 143 7.39 18.05 12.47
C GLU A 143 7.53 18.34 13.98
N ILE A 144 7.24 17.34 14.82
CA ILE A 144 7.41 17.47 16.28
C ILE A 144 8.89 17.62 16.64
N MET A 145 9.78 16.83 16.04
CA MET A 145 11.22 16.96 16.28
C MET A 145 11.77 18.31 15.86
N ASN A 146 11.33 18.84 14.71
CA ASN A 146 11.69 20.18 14.27
C ASN A 146 11.21 21.22 15.29
N SER A 147 9.98 21.07 15.81
CA SER A 147 9.44 21.97 16.83
C SER A 147 10.18 21.92 18.17
N LEU A 148 10.67 20.74 18.56
CA LEU A 148 11.46 20.53 19.78
C LEU A 148 12.89 21.09 19.66
N ASN A 149 13.45 21.11 18.44
CA ASN A 149 14.81 21.56 18.16
C ASN A 149 14.90 23.03 17.76
N GLU A 150 13.76 23.72 17.62
CA GLU A 150 13.75 25.14 17.25
C GLU A 150 14.35 26.00 18.37
N VAL A 151 15.46 26.66 18.07
CA VAL A 151 16.17 27.57 18.98
C VAL A 151 15.71 28.99 18.71
N VAL A 152 15.24 29.68 19.76
CA VAL A 152 14.77 31.07 19.64
C VAL A 152 15.91 32.06 19.82
N ARG A 153 16.82 31.78 20.77
CA ARG A 153 17.97 32.63 21.04
C ARG A 153 19.04 31.88 21.84
N LEU A 154 20.23 32.46 21.87
CA LEU A 154 21.34 32.02 22.72
C LEU A 154 21.49 33.04 23.86
N ASP A 155 21.30 32.58 25.10
CA ASP A 155 21.49 33.43 26.28
C ASP A 155 22.94 33.29 26.77
N VAL A 156 23.64 34.40 26.96
CA VAL A 156 25.00 34.40 27.54
C VAL A 156 24.86 34.17 29.04
N THR A 157 25.34 33.01 29.50
CA THR A 157 25.25 32.57 30.90
C THR A 157 26.51 32.85 31.71
N GLY A 158 27.61 33.22 31.06
CA GLY A 158 28.85 33.54 31.73
C GLY A 158 30.02 33.71 30.76
N VAL A 159 31.21 33.86 31.31
CA VAL A 159 32.47 33.86 30.58
C VAL A 159 33.35 32.79 31.21
N ASP A 160 33.90 31.90 30.38
CA ASP A 160 34.83 30.89 30.83
C ASP A 160 36.10 31.57 31.39
N PRO A 161 36.43 31.36 32.69
CA PRO A 161 37.57 32.03 33.32
C PRO A 161 38.94 31.60 32.79
N VAL A 162 39.03 30.50 32.04
CA VAL A 162 40.29 29.98 31.50
C VAL A 162 40.54 30.46 30.07
N THR A 163 39.49 30.46 29.24
CA THR A 163 39.59 30.79 27.81
C THR A 163 39.14 32.22 27.49
N GLY A 164 38.36 32.86 28.36
CA GLY A 164 37.74 34.16 28.12
C GLY A 164 36.55 34.11 27.16
N GLU A 165 36.11 32.93 26.73
CA GLU A 165 35.00 32.77 25.79
C GLU A 165 33.64 32.88 26.50
N GLN A 166 32.63 33.40 25.79
CA GLN A 166 31.27 33.50 26.32
C GLN A 166 30.62 32.12 26.36
N LEU A 167 30.15 31.71 27.55
CA LEU A 167 29.35 30.51 27.72
C LEU A 167 27.90 30.82 27.34
N THR A 168 27.43 30.29 26.22
CA THR A 168 26.07 30.46 25.74
C THR A 168 25.20 29.25 26.04
N LYS A 169 23.98 29.47 26.53
CA LYS A 169 22.93 28.47 26.67
C LYS A 169 21.90 28.63 25.57
N THR A 170 21.55 27.54 24.88
CA THR A 170 20.46 27.52 23.92
C THR A 170 19.11 27.61 24.64
N VAL A 171 18.28 28.57 24.22
CA VAL A 171 16.89 28.69 24.67
C VAL A 171 16.01 28.16 23.54
N TYR A 172 15.29 27.08 23.83
CA TYR A 172 14.42 26.45 22.85
C TYR A 172 13.07 27.16 22.81
N ARG A 173 12.39 27.08 21.67
CA ARG A 173 11.04 27.62 21.51
C ARG A 173 10.04 26.99 22.46
N VAL A 174 10.21 25.70 22.74
CA VAL A 174 9.32 24.93 23.61
C VAL A 174 10.11 24.38 24.79
N GLU A 175 9.71 24.79 26.00
CA GLU A 175 10.31 24.40 27.28
C GLU A 175 9.24 23.94 28.28
N GLY A 176 9.67 23.34 29.39
CA GLY A 176 8.79 22.91 30.49
C GLY A 176 7.80 21.81 30.11
N ASP A 177 6.59 21.89 30.66
CA ASP A 177 5.54 20.88 30.48
C ASP A 177 5.11 20.71 29.02
N ASN A 178 5.13 21.79 28.22
CA ASN A 178 4.82 21.74 26.80
C ASN A 178 5.84 20.90 26.03
N ARG A 179 7.12 21.03 26.38
CA ARG A 179 8.19 20.22 25.78
C ARG A 179 7.98 18.74 26.11
N ARG A 180 7.71 18.44 27.38
CA ARG A 180 7.43 17.07 27.83
C ARG A 180 6.22 16.47 27.10
N GLY A 181 5.17 17.24 26.87
CA GLY A 181 4.00 16.81 26.10
C GLY A 181 4.34 16.44 24.65
N LEU A 182 5.16 17.25 23.99
CA LEU A 182 5.65 16.96 22.63
C LEU A 182 6.58 15.74 22.58
N GLU A 183 7.47 15.58 23.57
CA GLU A 183 8.35 14.41 23.68
C GLU A 183 7.54 13.11 23.84
N LEU A 184 6.48 13.13 24.68
CA LEU A 184 5.56 12.01 24.82
C LEU A 184 4.82 11.69 23.51
N ARG A 185 4.32 12.73 22.82
CA ARG A 185 3.66 12.55 21.52
C ARG A 185 4.61 12.00 20.46
N HIS A 186 5.86 12.45 20.46
CA HIS A 186 6.89 11.89 19.57
C HIS A 186 7.15 10.41 19.89
N ALA A 187 7.30 10.04 21.16
CA ALA A 187 7.44 8.65 21.57
C ALA A 187 6.23 7.79 21.15
N ASP A 188 5.01 8.32 21.23
CA ASP A 188 3.80 7.66 20.73
C ASP A 188 3.84 7.41 19.22
N LEU A 189 4.30 8.39 18.43
CA LEU A 189 4.45 8.24 16.98
C LEU A 189 5.52 7.21 16.65
N MET A 190 6.66 7.20 17.35
CA MET A 190 7.70 6.19 17.15
C MET A 190 7.21 4.78 17.49
N ARG A 191 6.36 4.63 18.52
CA ARG A 191 5.71 3.34 18.82
C ARG A 191 4.76 2.89 17.71
N LYS A 192 3.99 3.82 17.15
CA LYS A 192 3.09 3.54 16.02
C LYS A 192 3.87 3.14 14.77
N LEU A 193 4.95 3.84 14.46
CA LEU A 193 5.84 3.53 13.35
C LEU A 193 6.40 2.11 13.50
N ALA A 194 6.95 1.77 14.67
CA ALA A 194 7.45 0.43 14.95
C ALA A 194 6.36 -0.65 14.86
N ALA A 195 5.11 -0.34 15.24
CA ALA A 195 3.99 -1.26 15.09
C ALA A 195 3.65 -1.52 13.62
N LEU A 196 3.59 -0.46 12.81
CA LEU A 196 3.31 -0.52 11.37
C LEU A 196 4.43 -1.20 10.58
N GLU A 197 5.70 -1.01 10.94
CA GLU A 197 6.83 -1.72 10.33
C GLU A 197 6.93 -3.19 10.77
N GLY A 198 6.41 -3.51 11.95
CA GLY A 198 6.47 -4.85 12.54
C GLY A 198 5.15 -5.61 12.45
N ILE A 199 4.71 -6.10 13.60
CA ILE A 199 3.61 -7.08 13.72
C ILE A 199 2.30 -6.57 13.11
N GLU A 200 1.99 -5.28 13.24
CA GLU A 200 0.74 -4.74 12.71
C GLU A 200 0.75 -4.71 11.18
N GLY A 201 1.83 -4.20 10.58
CA GLY A 201 2.01 -4.18 9.13
C GLY A 201 2.00 -5.58 8.54
N GLU A 202 2.78 -6.49 9.11
CA GLU A 202 2.80 -7.90 8.69
C GLU A 202 1.40 -8.54 8.74
N ARG A 203 0.64 -8.29 9.81
CA ARG A 203 -0.72 -8.82 9.95
C ARG A 203 -1.66 -8.24 8.89
N ARG A 204 -1.59 -6.93 8.63
CA ARG A 204 -2.38 -6.27 7.58
C ARG A 204 -2.07 -6.87 6.21
N LEU A 205 -0.80 -7.01 5.88
CA LEU A 205 -0.35 -7.58 4.61
C LEU A 205 -0.73 -9.06 4.46
N LYS A 206 -0.58 -9.89 5.51
CA LYS A 206 -1.01 -11.29 5.50
C LYS A 206 -2.51 -11.42 5.26
N ARG A 207 -3.32 -10.61 5.95
CA ARG A 207 -4.76 -10.57 5.74
C ARG A 207 -5.11 -10.16 4.30
N ALA A 208 -4.48 -9.09 3.79
CA ALA A 208 -4.75 -8.61 2.43
C ALA A 208 -4.31 -9.62 1.36
N LEU A 209 -3.22 -10.36 1.60
CA LEU A 209 -2.76 -11.43 0.72
C LEU A 209 -3.76 -12.58 0.68
N PHE A 210 -4.24 -13.00 1.85
CA PHE A 210 -5.29 -14.01 1.97
C PHE A 210 -6.57 -13.61 1.22
N GLU A 211 -7.06 -12.38 1.44
CA GLU A 211 -8.23 -11.84 0.73
C GLU A 211 -8.01 -11.76 -0.79
N ALA A 212 -6.80 -11.42 -1.24
CA ALA A 212 -6.44 -11.39 -2.66
C ALA A 212 -6.42 -12.78 -3.29
N VAL A 213 -5.90 -13.79 -2.58
CA VAL A 213 -5.90 -15.20 -3.02
C VAL A 213 -7.33 -15.73 -3.13
N GLU A 214 -8.18 -15.51 -2.11
CA GLU A 214 -9.59 -15.91 -2.15
C GLU A 214 -10.31 -15.28 -3.36
N SER A 215 -10.10 -13.99 -3.60
CA SER A 215 -10.69 -13.26 -4.73
C SER A 215 -10.21 -13.77 -6.10
N ALA A 216 -8.91 -14.07 -6.23
CA ALA A 216 -8.34 -14.63 -7.44
C ALA A 216 -8.92 -16.01 -7.76
N LYS A 217 -9.05 -16.89 -6.74
CA LYS A 217 -9.69 -18.21 -6.89
C LYS A 217 -11.15 -18.10 -7.34
N GLN A 218 -11.90 -17.19 -6.74
CA GLN A 218 -13.29 -16.95 -7.13
C GLN A 218 -13.39 -16.47 -8.59
N SER A 219 -12.50 -15.56 -8.99
CA SER A 219 -12.44 -15.05 -10.36
C SER A 219 -12.10 -16.15 -11.37
N GLN A 220 -11.12 -17.00 -11.07
CA GLN A 220 -10.76 -18.15 -11.90
C GLN A 220 -11.91 -19.16 -12.02
N ALA A 221 -12.59 -19.46 -10.90
CA ALA A 221 -13.75 -20.35 -10.89
C ALA A 221 -14.90 -19.77 -11.72
N GLN A 222 -15.13 -18.46 -11.66
CA GLN A 222 -16.14 -17.79 -12.47
C GLN A 222 -15.81 -17.85 -13.96
N VAL A 223 -14.55 -17.57 -14.34
CA VAL A 223 -14.10 -17.69 -15.74
C VAL A 223 -14.27 -19.12 -16.25
N ALA A 224 -13.91 -20.13 -15.45
CA ALA A 224 -14.06 -21.53 -15.81
C ALA A 224 -15.54 -21.95 -15.94
N ARG A 225 -16.45 -21.39 -15.12
CA ARG A 225 -17.90 -21.61 -15.27
C ARG A 225 -18.42 -20.96 -16.54
N MET A 226 -18.01 -19.73 -16.83
CA MET A 226 -18.43 -19.00 -18.03
C MET A 226 -17.91 -19.66 -19.31
N SER A 227 -16.68 -20.18 -19.32
CA SER A 227 -16.15 -20.91 -20.49
C SER A 227 -16.91 -22.21 -20.74
N LYS A 228 -17.22 -22.99 -19.69
CA LYS A 228 -18.06 -24.19 -19.81
C LYS A 228 -19.47 -23.86 -20.28
N ALA A 229 -20.06 -22.78 -19.76
CA ALA A 229 -21.39 -22.32 -20.18
C ALA A 229 -21.41 -21.92 -21.67
N ARG A 230 -20.35 -21.26 -22.17
CA ARG A 230 -20.20 -20.94 -23.59
C ARG A 230 -20.09 -22.19 -24.44
N ALA A 231 -19.21 -23.13 -24.08
CA ALA A 231 -19.06 -24.39 -24.82
C ALA A 231 -20.38 -25.17 -24.89
N MET A 232 -21.12 -25.24 -23.77
CA MET A 232 -22.43 -25.89 -23.75
C MET A 232 -23.48 -25.16 -24.61
N ALA A 233 -23.44 -23.83 -24.65
CA ALA A 233 -24.32 -23.04 -25.52
C ALA A 233 -24.03 -23.31 -27.00
N ASP A 234 -22.75 -23.37 -27.38
CA ASP A 234 -22.33 -23.69 -28.74
C ASP A 234 -22.78 -25.10 -29.14
N GLU A 235 -22.62 -26.11 -28.26
CA GLU A 235 -23.10 -27.48 -28.50
C GLU A 235 -24.63 -27.58 -28.69
N ILE A 236 -25.39 -26.76 -27.95
CA ILE A 236 -26.85 -26.69 -28.09
C ILE A 236 -27.23 -26.09 -29.45
N LEU A 237 -26.59 -24.99 -29.85
CA LEU A 237 -26.83 -24.36 -31.15
C LEU A 237 -26.51 -25.31 -32.30
N GLU A 238 -25.37 -26.02 -32.24
CA GLU A 238 -25.02 -27.03 -33.25
C GLU A 238 -26.08 -28.14 -33.32
N ARG A 239 -26.59 -28.62 -32.18
CA ARG A 239 -27.65 -29.64 -32.15
C ARG A 239 -28.94 -29.12 -32.78
N GLU A 240 -29.36 -27.90 -32.44
CA GLU A 240 -30.56 -27.27 -33.00
C GLU A 240 -30.45 -27.11 -34.52
N GLU A 241 -29.28 -26.70 -35.03
CA GLU A 241 -29.02 -26.60 -36.47
C GLU A 241 -29.11 -27.97 -37.17
N VAL A 242 -28.51 -29.01 -36.58
CA VAL A 242 -28.56 -30.37 -37.11
C VAL A 242 -29.99 -30.91 -37.12
N GLU A 243 -30.77 -30.69 -36.06
CA GLU A 243 -32.18 -31.09 -35.98
C GLU A 243 -33.04 -30.36 -37.01
N HIS A 244 -32.81 -29.04 -37.18
CA HIS A 244 -33.51 -28.24 -38.18
C HIS A 244 -33.22 -28.73 -39.61
N LEU A 245 -31.95 -29.00 -39.94
CA LEU A 245 -31.56 -29.55 -41.24
C LEU A 245 -32.17 -30.94 -41.47
N ALA A 246 -32.14 -31.82 -40.46
CA ALA A 246 -32.74 -33.14 -40.54
C ALA A 246 -34.25 -33.08 -40.80
N ALA A 247 -34.96 -32.17 -40.12
CA ALA A 247 -36.39 -31.94 -40.34
C ALA A 247 -36.68 -31.44 -41.77
N ALA A 248 -35.87 -30.49 -42.28
CA ALA A 248 -35.99 -29.99 -43.65
C ALA A 248 -35.77 -31.10 -44.70
N PHE A 249 -34.76 -31.96 -44.50
CA PHE A 249 -34.53 -33.12 -45.38
C PHE A 249 -35.68 -34.13 -45.31
N ALA A 250 -36.22 -34.41 -44.12
CA ALA A 250 -37.34 -35.31 -43.94
C ALA A 250 -38.61 -34.80 -44.64
N ALA A 251 -38.89 -33.49 -44.56
CA ALA A 251 -40.00 -32.86 -45.28
C ALA A 251 -39.84 -32.98 -46.81
N ASN A 252 -38.66 -32.66 -47.35
CA ASN A 252 -38.38 -32.76 -48.78
C ASN A 252 -38.50 -34.19 -49.32
N ARG A 253 -38.07 -35.20 -48.55
CA ARG A 253 -38.24 -36.62 -48.94
C ARG A 253 -39.71 -37.04 -49.01
N ARG A 254 -40.57 -36.54 -48.11
CA ARG A 254 -42.01 -36.86 -48.14
C ARG A 254 -42.71 -36.24 -49.36
N HIS A 255 -42.30 -35.05 -49.78
CA HIS A 255 -42.85 -34.40 -50.97
C HIS A 255 -42.44 -35.06 -52.30
N HIS A 256 -41.38 -35.88 -52.32
CA HIS A 256 -40.92 -36.57 -53.53
C HIS A 256 -41.49 -37.99 -53.72
N ILE A 257 -42.20 -38.53 -52.72
CA ILE A 257 -42.74 -39.91 -52.74
C ILE A 257 -44.28 -39.92 -52.88
N GLY A 258 -44.93 -38.76 -52.93
CA GLY A 258 -46.36 -38.61 -53.29
C GLY A 258 -46.53 -38.19 -54.73
#